data_AF-A0A534WNE8-F1
#
_entry.id   AF-A0A534WNE8-F1
#
_cell.length_a   1.000
_cell.length_b   1.000
_cell.length_c   1.000
_cell.angle_alpha   90.00
_cell.angle_beta   90.00
_cell.angle_gamma   90.00
#
_symmetry.space_group_name_H-M   'P 1'
#
loop_
_entity.id
_entity.type
_entity.pdbx_description
1 polymer ?
#
loop_
_entity_poly.entity_id
_entity_poly.type
_entity_poly.pdbx_seq_one_letter_code
_entity_poly.pdbx_strand_id
1 'polypeptide(L)'
;MTTSLANQAWDACSSALQFDRYLAGELEPPDAERFHAHVDACARCTSALNELRSGAKERLPPLRVVPFPPRSRFPIRALAAVAGLAAAASLLLVVRSPGTRLKGTGFALGMYVEHRGEVRRAGRGETVAPGDAVRFAVSAPVDVFVAVLSLDANGHGSIYFPAGGRAERVQAGNDVALPLGTRLDATAGEERILGLFCASPVELEPLRLQLERGGPEIPDGCQVTRWSFVKR
;
A
#
# COMPACT_ATOMS: atom_id res chain seq x y z
N MET A 1 -7.93 -16.94 25.62
CA MET A 1 -7.09 -15.96 26.36
C MET A 1 -6.93 -14.75 25.46
N THR A 2 -7.70 -13.71 25.75
CA THR A 2 -7.86 -12.50 24.95
C THR A 2 -6.60 -11.63 25.04
N THR A 3 -5.88 -11.50 23.93
CA THR A 3 -4.80 -10.54 23.71
C THR A 3 -5.39 -9.12 23.65
N SER A 4 -5.61 -8.52 24.82
CA SER A 4 -5.94 -7.10 24.99
C SER A 4 -4.71 -6.33 25.41
N LEU A 5 -3.69 -6.28 24.55
CA LEU A 5 -2.49 -5.44 24.76
C LEU A 5 -2.56 -4.11 23.99
N ALA A 6 -3.47 -3.97 23.02
CA ALA A 6 -3.54 -2.79 22.15
C ALA A 6 -4.16 -1.53 22.79
N ASN A 7 -4.68 -1.63 24.03
CA ASN A 7 -5.39 -0.54 24.73
C ASN A 7 -4.78 -0.16 26.08
N GLN A 8 -3.54 -0.57 26.39
CA GLN A 8 -2.85 -0.02 27.56
C GLN A 8 -2.49 1.43 27.26
N ALA A 9 -3.26 2.36 27.84
CA ALA A 9 -2.95 3.77 27.82
C ALA A 9 -1.57 3.98 28.44
N TRP A 10 -0.67 4.57 27.66
CA TRP A 10 0.67 4.91 28.11
C TRP A 10 0.60 6.07 29.11
N ASP A 11 0.84 5.79 30.40
CA ASP A 11 0.65 6.74 31.52
C ASP A 11 1.95 7.43 31.98
N ALA A 12 2.96 7.51 31.09
CA ALA A 12 4.21 8.22 31.37
C ALA A 12 4.24 9.60 30.68
N CYS A 13 5.02 10.53 31.25
CA CYS A 13 5.12 11.91 30.76
C CYS A 13 5.85 12.00 29.40
N SER A 14 6.79 11.09 29.13
CA SER A 14 7.53 10.98 27.86
C SER A 14 6.98 9.84 27.01
N SER A 15 7.13 9.90 25.69
CA SER A 15 6.60 8.89 24.77
C SER A 15 7.30 7.54 24.91
N ALA A 16 6.60 6.45 24.60
CA ALA A 16 7.17 5.09 24.58
C ALA A 16 8.45 5.00 23.73
N LEU A 17 8.44 5.64 22.56
CA LEU A 17 9.60 5.69 21.67
C LEU A 17 10.84 6.32 22.33
N GLN A 18 10.66 7.32 23.19
CA GLN A 18 11.79 7.96 23.89
C GLN A 18 12.40 7.03 24.94
N PHE A 19 11.59 6.22 25.62
CA PHE A 19 12.08 5.17 26.51
C PHE A 19 12.85 4.09 25.76
N ASP A 20 12.32 3.63 24.61
CA ASP A 20 12.98 2.63 23.77
C ASP A 20 14.36 3.11 23.29
N ARG A 21 14.42 4.35 22.78
CA ARG A 21 15.69 4.97 22.34
C ARG A 21 16.68 5.13 23.49
N TYR A 22 16.21 5.50 24.68
CA TYR A 22 17.07 5.59 25.86
C TYR A 22 17.65 4.23 26.25
N LEU A 23 16.82 3.19 26.29
CA LEU A 23 17.23 1.81 26.63
C LEU A 23 18.16 1.19 25.58
N ALA A 24 17.96 1.52 24.30
CA ALA A 24 18.80 1.09 23.20
C ALA A 24 20.11 1.88 23.07
N GLY A 25 20.27 2.99 23.82
CA GLY A 25 21.44 3.87 23.71
C GLY A 25 21.46 4.74 22.44
N GLU A 26 20.29 5.01 21.86
CA GLU A 26 20.09 5.77 20.61
C GLU A 26 19.71 7.26 20.84
N LEU A 27 19.78 7.72 22.10
CA LEU A 27 19.68 9.14 22.42
C LEU A 27 21.07 9.77 22.38
N GLU A 28 21.15 10.95 21.77
CA GLU A 28 22.35 11.78 21.81
C GLU A 28 22.69 12.11 23.27
N PRO A 29 23.99 12.25 23.63
CA PRO A 29 24.41 12.48 25.01
C PRO A 29 23.65 13.59 25.78
N PRO A 30 23.43 14.79 25.22
CA PRO A 30 22.70 15.85 25.94
C PRO A 30 21.22 15.51 26.15
N ASP A 31 20.60 14.73 25.28
CA ASP A 31 19.19 14.34 25.40
C ASP A 31 19.03 13.16 26.36
N ALA A 32 20.00 12.25 26.40
CA ALA A 32 20.07 11.17 27.37
C ALA A 32 20.19 11.72 28.81
N GLU A 33 21.04 12.73 29.04
CA GLU A 33 21.19 13.38 30.34
C GLU A 33 19.91 14.08 30.81
N ARG A 34 19.25 14.83 29.92
CA ARG A 34 17.96 15.49 30.22
C ARG A 34 16.87 14.47 30.53
N PHE A 35 16.81 13.40 29.75
CA PHE A 35 15.84 12.33 29.96
C PHE A 35 16.09 11.63 31.29
N HIS A 36 17.35 11.32 31.62
CA HIS A 36 17.73 10.73 32.90
C HIS A 36 17.34 11.62 34.08
N ALA A 37 17.67 12.91 34.03
CA ALA A 37 17.30 13.88 35.06
C ALA A 37 15.76 13.97 35.25
N HIS A 38 14.99 13.89 34.16
CA HIS A 38 13.53 13.85 34.24
C HIS A 38 13.02 12.57 34.89
N VAL A 39 13.56 11.41 34.50
CA VAL A 39 13.16 10.11 35.06
C VAL A 39 13.47 10.03 36.55
N ASP A 40 14.60 10.60 37.00
CA ASP A 40 14.98 10.66 38.41
C ASP A 40 14.02 11.55 39.24
N ALA A 41 13.47 12.60 38.62
CA ALA A 41 12.57 13.54 39.28
C ALA A 41 11.07 13.15 39.18
N CYS A 42 10.70 12.18 38.35
CA CYS A 42 9.31 11.85 38.06
C CYS A 42 8.97 10.38 38.37
N ALA A 43 8.26 10.15 39.48
CA ALA A 43 7.90 8.82 39.95
C ALA A 43 7.16 7.95 38.91
N ARG A 44 6.30 8.54 38.06
CA ARG A 44 5.62 7.82 36.97
C ARG A 44 6.60 7.30 35.92
N CYS A 45 7.53 8.15 35.47
CA CYS A 45 8.55 7.77 34.50
C CYS A 45 9.56 6.78 35.11
N THR A 46 9.89 6.92 36.41
CA THR A 46 10.71 5.94 37.12
C THR A 46 10.04 4.56 37.13
N SER A 47 8.73 4.49 37.42
CA SER A 47 7.97 3.24 37.42
C SER A 47 7.96 2.60 36.02
N ALA A 48 7.63 3.37 34.98
CA ALA A 48 7.61 2.88 33.61
C ALA A 48 8.98 2.35 33.15
N LEU A 49 10.08 3.03 33.49
CA LEU A 49 11.43 2.56 33.14
C LEU A 49 11.78 1.25 33.85
N ASN A 50 11.39 1.10 35.12
CA ASN A 50 11.62 -0.12 35.88
C ASN A 50 10.84 -1.31 35.33
N GLU A 51 9.58 -1.10 34.92
CA GLU A 51 8.76 -2.11 34.26
C GLU A 51 9.41 -2.59 32.96
N LEU A 52 9.83 -1.68 32.06
CA LEU A 52 10.51 -2.02 30.82
C LEU A 52 11.83 -2.78 31.06
N ARG A 53 12.64 -2.35 32.04
CA ARG A 53 13.87 -3.04 32.43
C ARG A 53 13.61 -4.44 33.01
N SER A 54 12.46 -4.64 33.66
CA SER A 54 12.08 -5.94 34.20
C SER A 54 11.62 -6.91 33.10
N GLY A 55 10.84 -6.43 32.13
CA GLY A 55 10.40 -7.21 30.96
C GLY A 55 11.54 -7.60 30.04
N ALA A 56 12.56 -6.76 29.90
CA ALA A 56 13.78 -7.08 29.13
C ALA A 56 14.57 -8.28 29.67
N LYS A 57 14.32 -8.70 30.93
CA LYS A 57 14.94 -9.90 31.52
C LYS A 57 14.24 -11.19 31.13
N GLU A 58 13.06 -11.12 30.51
CA GLU A 58 12.35 -12.29 30.02
C GLU A 58 13.09 -12.88 28.82
N ARG A 59 13.65 -14.08 28.98
CA ARG A 59 14.32 -14.79 27.89
C ARG A 59 13.27 -15.23 26.88
N LEU A 60 13.17 -14.50 25.77
CA LEU A 60 12.41 -14.96 24.61
C LEU A 60 13.02 -16.28 24.09
N PRO A 61 12.19 -17.23 23.64
CA PRO A 61 12.70 -18.44 23.00
C PRO A 61 13.55 -18.07 21.79
N PRO A 62 14.64 -18.82 21.51
CA PRO A 62 15.47 -18.54 20.34
C PRO A 62 14.61 -18.60 19.08
N LEU A 63 14.70 -17.56 18.25
CA LEU A 63 14.03 -17.51 16.96
C LEU A 63 14.50 -18.72 16.11
N ARG A 64 13.56 -19.55 15.65
CA ARG A 64 13.88 -20.61 14.70
C ARG A 64 14.24 -19.97 13.37
N VAL A 65 15.53 -19.95 13.05
CA VAL A 65 16.01 -19.65 11.70
C VAL A 65 15.64 -20.85 10.83
N VAL A 66 14.72 -20.65 9.88
CA VAL A 66 14.39 -21.67 8.88
C VAL A 66 15.43 -21.60 7.77
N PRO A 67 16.25 -22.65 7.56
CA PRO A 67 17.24 -22.63 6.50
C PRO A 67 16.57 -22.61 5.13
N PHE A 68 17.00 -21.71 4.25
CA PHE A 68 16.63 -21.75 2.83
C PHE A 68 17.23 -23.01 2.20
N PRO A 69 16.44 -23.82 1.45
CA PRO A 69 16.96 -25.04 0.85
C PRO A 69 18.04 -24.71 -0.20
N PRO A 70 19.17 -25.45 -0.23
CA PRO A 70 20.19 -25.24 -1.25
C PRO A 70 19.63 -25.60 -2.63
N ARG A 71 19.86 -24.73 -3.62
CA ARG A 71 19.50 -25.01 -5.02
C ARG A 71 20.26 -26.25 -5.52
N SER A 72 19.52 -27.35 -5.69
CA SER A 72 20.02 -28.58 -6.30
C SER A 72 20.56 -28.32 -7.71
N ARG A 73 21.80 -28.73 -7.96
CA ARG A 73 22.43 -28.66 -9.30
C ARG A 73 21.91 -29.82 -10.14
N PHE A 74 20.79 -29.62 -10.82
CA PHE A 74 20.25 -30.59 -11.78
C PHE A 74 21.21 -30.77 -12.98
N PRO A 75 21.38 -32.01 -13.51
CA PRO A 75 22.29 -32.29 -14.61
C PRO A 75 21.78 -31.68 -15.92
N ILE A 76 22.57 -30.77 -16.48
CA ILE A 76 22.27 -29.90 -17.64
C ILE A 76 21.92 -30.68 -18.93
N ARG A 77 22.22 -31.99 -19.00
CA ARG A 77 21.93 -32.81 -20.19
C ARG A 77 20.45 -33.19 -20.36
N ALA A 78 19.65 -33.14 -19.29
CA ALA A 78 18.20 -33.39 -19.38
C ALA A 78 17.41 -32.19 -19.93
N LEU A 79 18.02 -31.00 -20.02
CA LEU A 79 17.34 -29.78 -20.49
C LEU A 79 17.22 -29.67 -22.03
N ALA A 80 18.06 -30.38 -22.78
CA ALA A 80 18.09 -30.23 -24.25
C ALA A 80 16.87 -30.87 -24.95
N ALA A 81 16.34 -31.97 -24.39
CA ALA A 81 15.18 -32.66 -24.98
C ALA A 81 13.84 -31.96 -24.65
N VAL A 82 13.76 -31.23 -23.54
CA VAL A 82 12.55 -30.46 -23.15
C VAL A 82 12.51 -29.09 -23.84
N ALA A 83 13.66 -28.52 -24.24
CA ALA A 83 13.75 -27.24 -24.92
C ALA A 83 13.04 -27.22 -26.29
N GLY A 84 13.00 -28.34 -27.01
CA GLY A 84 12.34 -28.42 -28.32
C GLY A 84 10.81 -28.34 -28.25
N LEU A 85 10.20 -29.00 -27.26
CA LEU A 85 8.74 -28.98 -27.05
C LEU A 85 8.29 -27.76 -26.23
N ALA A 86 9.13 -27.24 -25.34
CA ALA A 86 8.88 -25.99 -24.65
C ALA A 86 8.92 -24.79 -25.61
N ALA A 87 9.78 -24.76 -26.63
CA ALA A 87 9.88 -23.65 -27.58
C ALA A 87 8.55 -23.37 -28.30
N ALA A 88 7.80 -24.41 -28.71
CA ALA A 88 6.50 -24.26 -29.34
C ALA A 88 5.40 -23.81 -28.35
N ALA A 89 5.42 -24.28 -27.11
CA ALA A 89 4.49 -23.87 -26.07
C ALA A 89 4.78 -22.45 -25.53
N SER A 90 6.04 -22.02 -25.49
CA SER A 90 6.44 -20.65 -25.14
C SER A 90 6.10 -19.64 -26.23
N LEU A 91 6.02 -20.04 -27.50
CA LEU A 91 5.51 -19.15 -28.55
C LEU A 91 4.01 -18.84 -28.36
N LEU A 92 3.22 -19.83 -27.91
CA LEU A 92 1.80 -19.65 -27.58
C LEU A 92 1.57 -18.85 -26.27
N LEU A 93 2.49 -18.93 -25.31
CA LEU A 93 2.43 -18.12 -24.08
C LEU A 93 2.91 -16.67 -24.27
N VAL A 94 3.80 -16.40 -25.23
CA VAL A 94 4.18 -15.02 -25.62
C VAL A 94 3.05 -14.31 -26.37
N VAL A 95 2.14 -15.05 -27.02
CA VAL A 95 0.92 -14.49 -27.65
C VAL A 95 -0.17 -14.18 -26.62
N ARG A 96 -0.07 -14.69 -25.38
CA ARG A 96 -0.95 -14.27 -24.28
C ARG A 96 -0.39 -13.01 -23.65
N SER A 97 -0.75 -11.88 -24.25
CA SER A 97 -0.31 -10.52 -23.92
C SER A 97 -0.05 -10.30 -22.44
N PRO A 98 1.22 -10.14 -21.98
CA PRO A 98 1.47 -9.40 -20.77
C PRO A 98 0.89 -8.01 -21.01
N GLY A 99 -0.12 -7.63 -20.22
CA GLY A 99 -0.66 -6.27 -20.25
C GLY A 99 0.52 -5.30 -20.25
N THR A 100 0.63 -4.54 -21.33
CA THR A 100 1.75 -3.66 -21.65
C THR A 100 2.17 -2.87 -20.42
N ARG A 101 3.25 -3.30 -19.76
CA ARG A 101 3.93 -2.50 -18.76
C ARG A 101 4.69 -1.43 -19.54
N LEU A 102 4.03 -0.32 -19.82
CA LEU A 102 4.76 0.91 -20.09
C LEU A 102 5.63 1.16 -18.85
N LYS A 103 6.93 1.19 -19.07
CA LYS A 103 7.95 1.55 -18.09
C LYS A 103 7.75 3.03 -17.73
N GLY A 104 6.75 3.30 -16.88
CA GLY A 104 6.37 4.63 -16.45
C GLY A 104 7.05 4.98 -15.13
N THR A 105 7.83 6.06 -15.15
CA THR A 105 8.07 7.12 -14.13
C THR A 105 8.06 6.84 -12.61
N GLY A 106 7.92 5.61 -12.13
CA GLY A 106 7.90 5.25 -10.70
C GLY A 106 6.51 5.31 -10.04
N PHE A 107 5.51 5.92 -10.70
CA PHE A 107 4.14 5.97 -10.19
C PHE A 107 3.28 4.83 -10.74
N ALA A 108 2.52 4.16 -9.88
CA ALA A 108 1.62 3.08 -10.29
C ALA A 108 0.34 3.04 -9.43
N LEU A 109 -0.75 2.62 -10.06
CA LEU A 109 -2.02 2.35 -9.40
C LEU A 109 -2.31 0.83 -9.41
N GLY A 110 -2.63 0.29 -8.25
CA GLY A 110 -3.14 -1.06 -8.05
C GLY A 110 -4.58 -1.01 -7.52
N MET A 111 -5.34 -2.08 -7.77
CA MET A 111 -6.65 -2.30 -7.18
C MET A 111 -6.68 -3.67 -6.51
N TYR A 112 -7.30 -3.72 -5.35
CA TYR A 112 -7.63 -4.93 -4.61
C TYR A 112 -9.14 -5.06 -4.56
N VAL A 113 -9.62 -6.28 -4.77
CA VAL A 113 -11.05 -6.62 -4.80
C VAL A 113 -11.28 -7.66 -3.72
N GLU A 114 -12.25 -7.38 -2.87
CA GLU A 114 -12.84 -8.35 -1.95
C GLU A 114 -14.12 -8.91 -2.57
N HIS A 115 -14.15 -10.22 -2.78
CA HIS A 115 -15.32 -10.96 -3.22
C HIS A 115 -15.59 -12.09 -2.23
N ARG A 116 -16.75 -12.06 -1.57
CA ARG A 116 -17.18 -13.11 -0.61
C ARG A 116 -16.14 -13.40 0.49
N GLY A 117 -15.46 -12.36 0.99
CA GLY A 117 -14.46 -12.46 2.05
C GLY A 117 -13.04 -12.82 1.59
N GLU A 118 -12.83 -13.07 0.29
CA GLU A 118 -11.49 -13.26 -0.28
C GLU A 118 -10.99 -11.97 -0.91
N VAL A 119 -9.83 -11.50 -0.47
CA VAL A 119 -9.16 -10.32 -1.03
C VAL A 119 -8.08 -10.75 -2.01
N ARG A 120 -8.10 -10.20 -3.21
CA ARG A 120 -7.10 -10.44 -4.25
C ARG A 120 -6.77 -9.16 -5.01
N ARG A 121 -5.58 -9.12 -5.60
CA ARG A 121 -5.19 -8.03 -6.49
C ARG A 121 -5.90 -8.18 -7.84
N ALA A 122 -6.49 -7.12 -8.34
CA ALA A 122 -7.13 -7.10 -9.64
C ALA A 122 -6.13 -6.81 -10.77
N GLY A 123 -6.34 -7.51 -11.89
CA GLY A 123 -5.70 -7.25 -13.17
C GLY A 123 -6.33 -6.08 -13.92
N ARG A 124 -5.59 -5.50 -14.87
CA ARG A 124 -6.13 -4.53 -15.83
C ARG A 124 -7.17 -5.20 -16.73
N GLY A 125 -8.32 -4.57 -16.93
CA GLY A 125 -9.41 -5.07 -17.76
C GLY A 125 -10.09 -6.31 -17.19
N GLU A 126 -9.82 -6.64 -15.92
CA GLU A 126 -10.42 -7.80 -15.30
C GLU A 126 -11.93 -7.61 -15.11
N THR A 127 -12.67 -8.73 -15.07
CA THR A 127 -14.07 -8.75 -14.69
C THR A 127 -14.24 -8.84 -13.17
N VAL A 128 -15.08 -7.98 -12.61
CA VAL A 128 -15.46 -7.94 -11.19
C VAL A 128 -16.98 -7.97 -11.07
N ALA A 129 -17.49 -8.42 -9.93
CA ALA A 129 -18.92 -8.50 -9.71
C ALA A 129 -19.46 -7.20 -9.08
N PRO A 130 -20.67 -6.77 -9.43
CA PRO A 130 -21.42 -5.81 -8.64
C PRO A 130 -21.45 -6.19 -7.15
N GLY A 131 -21.32 -5.20 -6.27
CA GLY A 131 -21.30 -5.42 -4.82
C GLY A 131 -19.94 -5.81 -4.23
N ASP A 132 -18.93 -6.08 -5.05
CA ASP A 132 -17.55 -6.27 -4.59
C ASP A 132 -17.04 -5.01 -3.89
N ALA A 133 -16.24 -5.18 -2.83
CA ALA A 133 -15.55 -4.06 -2.21
C ALA A 133 -14.18 -3.90 -2.86
N VAL A 134 -13.86 -2.69 -3.32
CA VAL A 134 -12.58 -2.38 -3.95
C VAL A 134 -11.80 -1.39 -3.12
N ARG A 135 -10.48 -1.58 -3.07
CA ARG A 135 -9.54 -0.65 -2.46
C ARG A 135 -8.35 -0.43 -3.39
N PHE A 136 -7.95 0.82 -3.53
CA PHE A 136 -6.81 1.17 -4.35
C PHE A 136 -5.52 1.20 -3.54
N ALA A 137 -4.42 0.93 -4.22
CA ALA A 137 -3.07 1.07 -3.68
C ALA A 137 -2.22 1.84 -4.68
N VAL A 138 -1.28 2.63 -4.17
CA VAL A 138 -0.39 3.44 -5.00
C VAL A 138 1.06 3.08 -4.74
N SER A 139 1.87 3.08 -5.80
CA SER A 139 3.32 3.07 -5.68
C SER A 139 3.84 4.42 -6.14
N ALA A 140 4.68 5.06 -5.35
CA ALA A 140 5.25 6.37 -5.62
C ALA A 140 6.68 6.46 -5.03
N PRO A 141 7.67 6.97 -5.76
CA PRO A 141 9.05 7.08 -5.27
C PRO A 141 9.26 8.22 -4.28
N VAL A 142 8.31 9.16 -4.21
CA VAL A 142 8.33 10.35 -3.36
C VAL A 142 6.93 10.62 -2.84
N ASP A 143 6.83 11.37 -1.73
CA ASP A 143 5.55 11.88 -1.26
C ASP A 143 4.87 12.71 -2.35
N VAL A 144 3.58 12.45 -2.58
CA VAL A 144 2.84 13.01 -3.70
C VAL A 144 1.37 13.21 -3.35
N PHE A 145 0.70 14.17 -3.98
CA PHE A 145 -0.75 14.33 -3.85
C PHE A 145 -1.46 13.38 -4.81
N VAL A 146 -2.33 12.54 -4.28
CA VAL A 146 -3.03 11.48 -5.02
C VAL A 146 -4.51 11.76 -5.07
N ALA A 147 -5.12 11.48 -6.22
CA ALA A 147 -6.55 11.32 -6.35
C ALA A 147 -6.87 10.14 -7.28
N VAL A 148 -8.00 9.48 -7.03
CA VAL A 148 -8.51 8.38 -7.86
C VAL A 148 -9.93 8.72 -8.26
N LEU A 149 -10.14 8.91 -9.56
CA LEU A 149 -11.45 9.18 -10.14
C LEU A 149 -11.91 7.96 -10.95
N SER A 150 -13.22 7.76 -10.98
CA SER A 150 -13.92 6.73 -11.73
C SER A 150 -14.83 7.39 -12.75
N LEU A 151 -15.00 6.73 -13.89
CA LEU A 151 -16.03 7.01 -14.88
C LEU A 151 -16.71 5.70 -15.25
N ASP A 152 -17.99 5.60 -14.92
CA ASP A 152 -18.77 4.39 -15.17
C ASP A 152 -19.22 4.26 -16.63
N ALA A 153 -19.92 3.17 -16.93
CA ALA A 153 -20.45 2.88 -18.26
C ALA A 153 -21.58 3.83 -18.68
N ASN A 154 -22.24 4.49 -17.73
CA ASN A 154 -23.26 5.51 -17.98
C ASN A 154 -22.65 6.91 -18.21
N GLY A 155 -21.33 7.05 -18.07
CA GLY A 155 -20.63 8.32 -18.18
C GLY A 155 -20.70 9.18 -16.92
N HIS A 156 -21.09 8.62 -15.78
CA HIS A 156 -21.10 9.30 -14.50
C HIS A 156 -19.72 9.21 -13.82
N GLY A 157 -19.19 10.37 -13.44
CA GLY A 157 -17.88 10.52 -12.84
C GLY A 157 -17.96 10.52 -11.31
N SER A 158 -17.15 9.71 -10.65
CA SER A 158 -17.09 9.61 -9.18
C SER A 158 -15.67 9.79 -8.67
N ILE A 159 -15.52 10.29 -7.44
CA ILE A 159 -14.23 10.38 -6.74
C ILE A 159 -14.15 9.22 -5.75
N TYR A 160 -13.18 8.33 -5.94
CA TYR A 160 -12.93 7.19 -5.05
C TYR A 160 -11.91 7.51 -3.97
N PHE A 161 -10.98 8.41 -4.26
CA PHE A 161 -10.05 8.93 -3.27
C PHE A 161 -9.61 10.35 -3.65
N PRO A 162 -9.45 11.25 -2.68
CA PRO A 162 -9.82 11.14 -1.26
C PRO A 162 -11.31 11.39 -1.02
N ALA A 163 -11.75 11.37 0.24
CA ALA A 163 -13.12 11.74 0.60
C ALA A 163 -13.37 13.26 0.49
N GLY A 164 -12.30 14.07 0.54
CA GLY A 164 -12.38 15.51 0.34
C GLY A 164 -12.38 15.93 -1.13
N GLY A 165 -12.67 17.21 -1.39
CA GLY A 165 -12.71 17.77 -2.75
C GLY A 165 -11.34 18.05 -3.40
N ARG A 166 -10.23 17.75 -2.71
CA ARG A 166 -8.86 18.02 -3.16
C ARG A 166 -7.98 16.80 -3.04
N ALA A 167 -7.02 16.64 -3.95
CA ALA A 167 -6.01 15.58 -3.87
C ALA A 167 -5.29 15.58 -2.51
N GLU A 168 -5.06 14.39 -1.94
CA GLU A 168 -4.51 14.21 -0.60
C GLU A 168 -3.08 13.69 -0.66
N ARG A 169 -2.22 14.14 0.26
CA ARG A 169 -0.82 13.71 0.32
C ARG A 169 -0.74 12.25 0.75
N VAL A 170 -0.06 11.44 -0.04
CA VAL A 170 0.30 10.05 0.28
C VAL A 170 1.82 9.95 0.37
N GLN A 171 2.30 9.19 1.35
CA GLN A 171 3.73 8.97 1.57
C GLN A 171 4.33 8.12 0.43
N ALA A 172 5.62 8.33 0.18
CA ALA A 172 6.41 7.48 -0.71
C ALA A 172 6.34 6.01 -0.26
N GLY A 173 6.28 5.10 -1.22
CA GLY A 173 6.26 3.67 -0.94
C GLY A 173 5.84 2.82 -2.13
N ASN A 174 5.95 1.52 -1.96
CA ASN A 174 5.47 0.55 -2.94
C ASN A 174 4.16 -0.04 -2.45
N ASP A 175 3.14 0.00 -3.30
CA ASP A 175 1.82 -0.60 -3.06
C ASP A 175 1.17 -0.16 -1.73
N VAL A 176 1.31 1.14 -1.40
CA VAL A 176 0.70 1.79 -0.24
C VAL A 176 -0.82 1.81 -0.42
N ALA A 177 -1.54 1.10 0.45
CA ALA A 177 -2.99 1.06 0.43
C ALA A 177 -3.59 2.43 0.78
N LEU A 178 -4.51 2.90 -0.06
CA LEU A 178 -5.28 4.11 0.25
C LEU A 178 -6.32 3.79 1.34
N PRO A 179 -6.60 4.73 2.25
CA PRO A 179 -7.44 4.47 3.43
C PRO A 179 -8.92 4.28 3.11
N LEU A 180 -9.34 4.51 1.86
CA LEU A 180 -10.72 4.39 1.42
C LEU A 180 -10.91 3.18 0.50
N GLY A 181 -11.95 2.41 0.80
CA GLY A 181 -12.53 1.42 -0.11
C GLY A 181 -13.93 1.83 -0.50
N THR A 182 -14.39 1.40 -1.67
CA THR A 182 -15.76 1.63 -2.13
C THR A 182 -16.40 0.31 -2.53
N ARG A 183 -17.72 0.22 -2.42
CA ARG A 183 -18.47 -0.94 -2.91
C ARG A 183 -18.97 -0.64 -4.31
N LEU A 184 -18.71 -1.54 -5.25
CA LEU A 184 -19.17 -1.38 -6.63
C LEU A 184 -20.69 -1.45 -6.71
N ASP A 185 -21.26 -0.53 -7.46
CA ASP A 185 -22.70 -0.49 -7.74
C ASP A 185 -23.13 -1.60 -8.71
N ALA A 186 -24.42 -1.65 -9.00
CA ALA A 186 -25.02 -2.58 -9.96
C ALA A 186 -24.90 -2.13 -11.43
N THR A 187 -24.20 -1.03 -11.72
CA THR A 187 -24.05 -0.51 -13.08
C THR A 187 -23.12 -1.45 -13.85
N ALA A 188 -23.69 -2.32 -14.70
CA ALA A 188 -22.90 -3.23 -15.52
C ALA A 188 -22.17 -2.48 -16.66
N GLY A 189 -20.97 -2.94 -17.02
CA GLY A 189 -20.18 -2.38 -18.12
C GLY A 189 -18.75 -2.04 -17.75
N GLU A 190 -18.04 -1.41 -18.68
CA GLU A 190 -16.65 -0.97 -18.46
C GLU A 190 -16.61 0.25 -17.55
N GLU A 191 -15.75 0.19 -16.53
CA GLU A 191 -15.45 1.31 -15.65
C GLU A 191 -14.00 1.74 -15.85
N ARG A 192 -13.79 3.04 -16.09
CA ARG A 192 -12.48 3.64 -16.34
C ARG A 192 -12.02 4.38 -15.09
N ILE A 193 -10.82 4.04 -14.63
CA ILE A 193 -10.19 4.63 -13.47
C ILE A 193 -9.03 5.53 -13.90
N LEU A 194 -8.99 6.72 -13.30
CA LEU A 194 -7.96 7.73 -13.48
C LEU A 194 -7.25 7.97 -12.14
N GLY A 195 -6.01 7.52 -12.02
CA GLY A 195 -5.13 7.86 -10.91
C GLY A 195 -4.31 9.11 -11.24
N LEU A 196 -4.43 10.15 -10.43
CA LEU A 196 -3.68 11.40 -10.50
C LEU A 196 -2.58 11.41 -9.44
N PHE A 197 -1.37 11.85 -9.83
CA PHE A 197 -0.20 11.98 -8.98
C PHE A 197 0.40 13.38 -9.19
N CYS A 198 0.16 14.30 -8.27
CA CYS A 198 0.46 15.72 -8.42
C CYS A 198 1.49 16.22 -7.41
N ALA A 199 2.34 17.17 -7.81
CA ALA A 199 3.29 17.82 -6.91
C ALA A 199 2.62 18.72 -5.85
N SER A 200 1.39 19.18 -6.11
CA SER A 200 0.62 20.09 -5.26
C SER A 200 -0.85 19.64 -5.16
N PRO A 201 -1.62 20.08 -4.13
CA PRO A 201 -3.02 19.69 -3.98
C PRO A 201 -3.90 20.36 -5.04
N VAL A 202 -4.66 19.57 -5.78
CA VAL A 202 -5.55 20.02 -6.88
C VAL A 202 -7.02 19.79 -6.53
N GLU A 203 -7.89 20.70 -6.97
CA GLU A 203 -9.36 20.57 -6.86
C GLU A 203 -9.89 19.48 -7.80
N LEU A 204 -10.75 18.62 -7.30
CA LEU A 204 -11.17 17.39 -8.01
C LEU A 204 -12.51 17.54 -8.74
N GLU A 205 -13.42 18.38 -8.26
CA GLU A 205 -14.72 18.59 -8.92
C GLU A 205 -14.61 19.07 -10.37
N PRO A 206 -13.76 20.06 -10.70
CA PRO A 206 -13.56 20.46 -12.09
C PRO A 206 -13.04 19.31 -12.96
N LEU A 207 -12.14 18.48 -12.43
CA LEU A 207 -11.58 17.34 -13.14
C LEU A 207 -12.63 16.23 -13.35
N ARG A 208 -13.48 15.98 -12.34
CA ARG A 208 -14.60 15.03 -12.42
C ARG A 208 -15.59 15.43 -13.51
N LEU A 209 -15.99 16.70 -13.55
CA LEU A 209 -16.89 17.23 -14.57
C LEU A 209 -16.29 17.18 -15.98
N GLN A 210 -14.99 17.42 -16.13
CA GLN A 210 -14.31 17.27 -17.43
C GLN A 210 -14.19 15.80 -17.85
N LEU A 211 -13.97 14.89 -16.89
CA LEU A 211 -13.92 13.45 -17.14
C LEU A 211 -15.24 12.95 -17.74
N GLU A 212 -16.39 13.40 -17.22
CA GLU A 212 -17.72 13.09 -17.77
C GLU A 212 -17.92 13.62 -19.20
N ARG A 213 -17.27 14.72 -19.57
CA ARG A 213 -17.37 15.36 -20.90
C ARG A 213 -16.43 14.77 -21.96
N GLY A 214 -15.68 13.72 -21.63
CA GLY A 214 -14.79 13.04 -22.57
C GLY A 214 -13.32 12.98 -22.14
N GLY A 215 -12.94 13.64 -21.04
CA GLY A 215 -11.63 13.51 -20.42
C GLY A 215 -11.10 14.80 -19.82
N PRO A 216 -10.46 14.76 -18.64
CA PRO A 216 -9.92 15.96 -18.01
C PRO A 216 -8.66 16.45 -18.70
N GLU A 217 -8.52 17.76 -18.78
CA GLU A 217 -7.23 18.40 -19.01
C GLU A 217 -6.36 18.18 -17.77
N ILE A 218 -5.14 17.68 -17.99
CA ILE A 218 -4.28 17.28 -16.89
C ILE A 218 -3.59 18.52 -16.33
N PRO A 219 -3.75 18.83 -15.03
CA PRO A 219 -3.09 19.98 -14.42
C PRO A 219 -1.57 19.86 -14.52
N ASP A 220 -0.90 21.02 -14.62
CA ASP A 220 0.55 21.08 -14.62
C ASP A 220 1.15 20.42 -13.37
N GLY A 221 2.20 19.63 -13.56
CA GLY A 221 2.85 18.89 -12.48
C GLY A 221 2.08 17.67 -11.99
N CYS A 222 1.02 17.25 -12.69
CA CYS A 222 0.34 15.97 -12.46
C CYS A 222 0.74 14.91 -13.48
N GLN A 223 1.04 13.72 -12.99
CA GLN A 223 1.15 12.50 -13.77
C GLN A 223 -0.13 11.67 -13.64
N VAL A 224 -0.45 10.93 -14.69
CA VAL A 224 -1.73 10.21 -14.80
C VAL A 224 -1.50 8.75 -15.11
N THR A 225 -2.13 7.89 -14.32
CA THR A 225 -2.26 6.46 -14.64
C THR A 225 -3.71 6.17 -15.01
N ARG A 226 -3.91 5.56 -16.18
CA ARG A 226 -5.22 5.06 -16.61
C ARG A 226 -5.32 3.58 -16.33
N TRP A 227 -6.47 3.14 -15.85
CA TRP A 227 -6.78 1.75 -15.53
C TRP A 227 -8.26 1.49 -15.86
N SER A 228 -8.66 0.24 -16.09
CA SER A 228 -10.07 -0.10 -16.34
C SER A 228 -10.38 -1.51 -15.90
N PHE A 229 -11.66 -1.79 -15.68
CA PHE A 229 -12.21 -3.12 -15.36
C PHE A 229 -13.65 -3.20 -15.89
N VAL A 230 -14.23 -4.40 -15.90
CA VAL A 230 -15.61 -4.63 -16.37
C VAL A 230 -16.47 -5.20 -15.25
N LYS A 231 -17.60 -4.55 -14.95
CA LYS A 231 -18.61 -5.06 -14.02
C LYS A 231 -19.57 -6.00 -14.76
N ARG A 232 -19.74 -7.24 -14.27
CA ARG A 232 -20.66 -8.25 -14.83
C ARG A 232 -21.43 -8.99 -13.75
#